data_AF-A0AA50YQS3-F1
#
_entry.id   AF-A0AA50YQS3-F1
#
_cell.length_a   1.000
_cell.length_b   1.000
_cell.length_c   1.000
_cell.angle_alpha   90.00
_cell.angle_beta   90.00
_cell.angle_gamma   90.00
#
_symmetry.space_group_name_H-M   'P 1'
#
loop_
_entity.id
_entity.type
_entity.pdbx_description
1 polymer ?
#
loop_
_entity_poly.entity_id
_entity_poly.type
_entity_poly.pdbx_seq_one_letter_code
_entity_poly.pdbx_strand_id
1 'polypeptide(L)' 'FSEAMRMGSEVYHYLKKIIKEKFGLDSTAVGDEGGFAPNILNNKDALYLIQDAIQQAG' A
#
# COMPACT_ATOMS: atom_id res chain seq x y z
N PHE A 1 5.56 -13.82 15.84
CA PHE A 1 5.80 -12.38 15.58
C PHE A 1 6.56 -12.17 14.27
N SER A 2 7.73 -12.80 14.09
CA SER A 2 8.57 -12.59 12.88
C SER A 2 7.84 -12.83 11.55
N GLU A 3 7.02 -13.89 11.47
CA GLU A 3 6.25 -14.18 10.27
C GLU A 3 5.17 -13.11 9.98
N ALA A 4 4.39 -12.73 10.98
CA ALA A 4 3.37 -11.68 10.85
C ALA A 4 4.00 -10.33 10.45
N MET A 5 5.17 -9.98 11.03
CA MET A 5 5.91 -8.79 10.63
C MET A 5 6.45 -8.86 9.21
N ARG A 6 6.93 -10.04 8.78
CA ARG A 6 7.36 -10.28 7.39
C ARG A 6 6.20 -10.05 6.42
N MET A 7 5.05 -10.68 6.69
CA MET A 7 3.84 -10.54 5.87
C MET A 7 3.40 -9.08 5.77
N GLY A 8 3.30 -8.37 6.90
CA GLY A 8 2.93 -6.95 6.91
C GLY A 8 3.90 -6.06 6.13
N SER A 9 5.21 -6.29 6.27
CA SER A 9 6.25 -5.55 5.55
C SER A 9 6.21 -5.81 4.05
N GLU A 10 6.01 -7.05 3.63
CA GLU A 10 5.89 -7.42 2.21
C GLU A 10 4.67 -6.73 1.59
N VAL A 11 3.50 -6.85 2.21
CA VAL A 11 2.26 -6.20 1.75
C VAL A 11 2.45 -4.67 1.63
N TYR A 12 3.09 -4.05 2.62
CA TYR A 12 3.36 -2.60 2.59
C TYR A 12 4.26 -2.20 1.41
N HIS A 13 5.31 -2.97 1.10
CA HIS A 13 6.18 -2.68 -0.04
C HIS A 13 5.48 -2.90 -1.39
N TYR A 14 4.64 -3.91 -1.51
CA TYR A 14 3.81 -4.11 -2.71
C TYR A 14 2.78 -2.99 -2.87
N LEU A 15 2.14 -2.56 -1.78
CA LEU A 15 1.22 -1.43 -1.79
C LEU A 15 1.92 -0.15 -2.27
N LYS A 16 3.16 0.11 -1.82
CA LYS A 16 3.98 1.24 -2.31
C LYS A 16 4.18 1.19 -3.82
N LYS A 17 4.51 0.02 -4.36
CA LYS A 17 4.73 -0.18 -5.80
C LYS A 17 3.45 0.11 -6.59
N ILE A 18 2.32 -0.46 -6.17
CA ILE A 18 1.02 -0.25 -6.83
C ILE A 18 0.62 1.22 -6.78
N ILE A 19 0.79 1.89 -5.65
CA ILE A 19 0.49 3.32 -5.51
C ILE A 19 1.37 4.16 -6.43
N LYS A 20 2.67 3.87 -6.50
CA LYS A 20 3.60 4.55 -7.42
C LYS A 20 3.18 4.39 -8.88
N GLU A 21 2.78 3.18 -9.26
CA GLU A 21 2.36 2.87 -10.64
C GLU A 21 1.05 3.57 -11.01
N LYS A 22 0.07 3.64 -10.10
CA LYS A 22 -1.27 4.21 -10.38
C LYS A 22 -1.34 5.72 -10.19
N PHE A 23 -0.66 6.27 -9.19
CA PHE A 23 -0.81 7.66 -8.74
C PHE A 23 0.49 8.48 -8.81
N GLY A 24 1.58 7.89 -9.31
CA GLY A 24 2.88 8.55 -9.43
C GLY A 24 3.73 8.47 -8.17
N LEU A 25 5.00 8.88 -8.30
CA LEU A 25 6.01 8.78 -7.24
C LEU A 25 5.64 9.56 -5.99
N ASP A 26 5.10 10.77 -6.15
CA ASP A 26 4.80 11.69 -5.05
C ASP A 26 3.71 11.12 -4.11
N SER A 27 2.85 10.24 -4.64
CA SER A 27 1.80 9.56 -3.88
C SER A 27 2.32 8.48 -2.92
N THR A 28 3.64 8.22 -2.91
CA THR A 28 4.28 7.27 -1.97
C THR A 28 4.98 7.94 -0.79
N ALA A 29 4.78 9.25 -0.60
CA ALA A 29 5.10 9.91 0.66
C ALA A 29 4.28 9.31 1.81
N VAL A 30 4.82 9.38 3.02
CA VAL A 30 4.22 8.78 4.22
C VAL A 30 3.69 9.85 5.16
N GLY A 31 2.56 9.58 5.81
CA GLY A 31 2.04 10.39 6.91
C GLY A 31 2.73 10.09 8.25
N ASP A 32 2.22 10.68 9.32
CA ASP A 32 2.82 10.61 10.66
C ASP A 32 2.94 9.19 11.21
N GLU A 33 2.01 8.30 10.84
CA GLU A 33 2.00 6.89 11.25
C GLU A 33 2.67 5.97 10.22
N GLY A 34 3.30 6.52 9.18
CA GLY A 34 4.03 5.76 8.17
C GLY A 34 3.17 5.20 7.03
N GLY A 35 1.86 5.42 7.02
CA GLY A 35 0.97 5.03 5.92
C GLY A 35 1.10 5.93 4.69
N PHE A 36 0.77 5.39 3.50
CA PHE A 36 0.71 6.18 2.25
C PHE A 36 -0.57 7.01 2.16
N ALA A 37 -0.49 8.16 1.51
CA ALA A 37 -1.63 9.06 1.30
C ALA A 37 -1.85 9.42 -0.18
N PRO A 38 -2.12 8.44 -1.06
CA PRO A 38 -2.52 8.72 -2.44
C PRO A 38 -3.84 9.50 -2.50
N ASN A 39 -4.01 10.32 -3.54
CA ASN A 39 -5.25 11.06 -3.75
C ASN A 39 -6.38 10.13 -4.22
N ILE A 40 -7.04 9.48 -3.27
CA ILE A 40 -8.16 8.56 -3.50
C ILE A 40 -9.47 9.32 -3.31
N LEU A 41 -10.36 9.22 -4.31
CA LEU A 41 -11.67 9.88 -4.30
C LEU A 41 -12.77 9.02 -3.68
N ASN A 42 -12.60 7.69 -3.64
CA ASN A 42 -13.57 6.75 -3.10
C ASN A 42 -12.90 5.74 -2.16
N ASN A 43 -13.43 5.61 -0.95
CA ASN A 43 -12.94 4.67 0.07
C ASN A 43 -12.83 3.22 -0.45
N LYS A 44 -13.70 2.82 -1.37
CA LYS A 44 -13.68 1.48 -1.96
C LYS A 44 -12.42 1.21 -2.79
N ASP A 45 -11.86 2.24 -3.44
CA ASP A 45 -10.63 2.10 -4.21
C ASP A 45 -9.44 1.82 -3.29
N ALA A 46 -9.43 2.40 -2.08
CA ALA A 46 -8.41 2.11 -1.08
C ALA A 46 -8.43 0.62 -0.67
N LEU A 47 -9.62 0.05 -0.48
CA LEU A 47 -9.78 -1.38 -0.17
C LEU A 47 -9.26 -2.26 -1.32
N TYR A 48 -9.52 -1.88 -2.56
CA TYR A 48 -9.01 -2.61 -3.73
C TYR A 48 -7.50 -2.54 -3.85
N LEU A 49 -6.87 -1.40 -3.56
CA LEU A 49 -5.40 -1.29 -3.54
C LEU A 49 -4.77 -2.20 -2.48
N ILE A 50 -5.37 -2.28 -1.30
CA ILE A 50 -4.90 -3.18 -0.23
C ILE A 50 -5.08 -4.64 -0.66
N GLN A 51 -6.22 -5.00 -1.26
CA GLN A 51 -6.47 -6.34 -1.79
C GLN A 51 -5.45 -6.73 -2.87
N ASP A 52 -5.18 -5.83 -3.82
CA ASP A 52 -4.17 -6.02 -4.87
C ASP A 52 -2.77 -6.24 -4.26
N ALA A 53 -2.43 -5.46 -3.22
CA ALA A 53 -1.14 -5.57 -2.53
C ALA A 53 -0.97 -6.90 -1.79
N ILE A 54 -2.02 -7.36 -1.10
CA ILE A 54 -2.03 -8.67 -0.44
C ILE A 54 -1.83 -9.78 -1.47
N GLN A 55 -2.60 -9.74 -2.57
CA GLN A 55 -2.51 -10.77 -3.59
C GLN A 55 -1.16 -10.80 -4.32
N GLN A 56 -0.49 -9.66 -4.50
CA GLN A 56 0.85 -9.62 -5.10
C GLN A 56 1.96 -10.04 -4.14
N ALA A 57 1.75 -9.91 -2.83
CA ALA A 57 2.71 -10.34 -1.82
C ALA A 57 2.76 -11.88 -1.65
N GLY A 58 1.69 -12.59 -2.02
CA GLY A 58 1.57 -14.05 -1.97
C GLY A 58 0.29 -14.51 -1.29
#